data_AF-A0A5R8KGJ4-F1
#
_entry.id   AF-A0A5R8KGJ4-F1
#
_cell.length_a   1.000
_cell.length_b   1.000
_cell.length_c   1.000
_cell.angle_alpha   90.00
_cell.angle_beta   90.00
_cell.angle_gamma   90.00
#
_symmetry.space_group_name_H-M   'P 1'
#
loop_
_entity.id
_entity.type
_entity.pdbx_description
1 polymer ?
#
loop_
_entity_poly.entity_id
_entity_poly.type
_entity_poly.pdbx_seq_one_letter_code
_entity_poly.pdbx_strand_id
1 'polypeptide(L)' 'MKTMLAILALSLTSAISYAAPVNTTCPVAGKPAKDSVTTKHEGKDVAFCCNGCKGKFEADPAKYADKVKKD' A
#
# COMPACT_ATOMS: atom_id res chain seq x y z
N MET A 1 -46.31 -23.67 6.70
CA MET A 1 -46.64 -22.69 5.64
C MET A 1 -45.58 -21.59 5.71
N LYS A 2 -44.69 -21.59 4.73
CA LYS A 2 -44.07 -20.39 4.14
C LYS A 2 -43.39 -19.44 5.14
N THR A 3 -42.08 -19.66 5.36
CA THR A 3 -41.00 -18.81 4.81
C THR A 3 -41.02 -17.44 5.46
N MET A 4 -40.03 -17.07 6.27
CA MET A 4 -38.79 -16.46 5.80
C MET A 4 -37.66 -16.90 6.76
N LEU A 5 -36.63 -17.67 6.39
CA LEU A 5 -35.57 -17.34 5.43
C LEU A 5 -35.05 -15.91 5.59
N ALA A 6 -34.19 -15.72 6.58
CA ALA A 6 -33.06 -14.82 6.48
C ALA A 6 -31.90 -15.46 7.26
N ILE A 7 -31.26 -16.42 6.58
CA ILE A 7 -30.02 -17.03 7.00
C ILE A 7 -29.01 -15.89 7.17
N LEU A 8 -28.52 -15.77 8.40
CA LEU A 8 -27.20 -15.34 8.82
C LEU A 8 -26.16 -15.27 7.68
N ALA A 9 -26.24 -14.25 6.83
CA ALA A 9 -25.11 -13.85 6.02
C ALA A 9 -24.20 -13.05 6.95
N LEU A 10 -23.25 -13.76 7.57
CA LEU A 10 -22.09 -13.19 8.25
C LEU A 10 -21.56 -12.08 7.34
N SER A 11 -21.86 -10.84 7.69
CA SER A 11 -21.24 -9.67 7.13
C SER A 11 -19.76 -9.76 7.51
N LEU A 12 -18.98 -10.37 6.62
CA LEU A 12 -17.52 -10.28 6.57
C LEU A 12 -17.17 -8.81 6.30
N THR A 13 -17.41 -7.98 7.31
CA THR A 13 -16.77 -6.68 7.48
C THR A 13 -15.32 -6.98 7.84
N SER A 14 -14.60 -7.54 6.87
CA SER A 14 -13.15 -7.56 6.90
C SER A 14 -12.77 -6.09 7.03
N ALA A 15 -12.32 -5.67 8.21
CA ALA A 15 -11.68 -4.38 8.37
C ALA A 15 -10.50 -4.40 7.38
N ILE A 16 -10.67 -3.73 6.24
CA ILE A 16 -9.59 -3.58 5.28
C ILE A 16 -8.63 -2.61 5.95
N SER A 17 -7.71 -3.16 6.75
CA SER A 17 -6.63 -2.40 7.36
C SER A 17 -5.77 -1.86 6.23
N TYR A 18 -5.99 -0.59 5.87
CA TYR A 18 -5.04 0.19 5.11
C TYR A 18 -3.83 0.41 6.02
N ALA A 19 -2.88 -0.51 5.96
CA ALA A 19 -1.61 -0.36 6.64
C ALA A 19 -0.92 0.91 6.10
N ALA A 20 -0.36 1.72 6.99
CA ALA A 20 0.46 2.84 6.59
C ALA A 20 1.61 2.36 5.67
N PRO A 21 2.11 3.23 4.77
CA PRO A 21 3.26 2.90 3.95
C PRO A 21 4.43 2.43 4.81
N VAL A 22 5.22 1.50 4.28
CA VAL A 22 6.29 0.87 5.05
C VAL A 22 7.49 1.78 5.27
N ASN A 23 7.56 2.93 4.61
CA ASN A 23 8.71 3.84 4.64
C ASN A 23 8.25 5.28 4.85
N THR A 24 9.04 6.08 5.57
CA THR A 24 8.83 7.54 5.69
C THR A 24 9.75 8.33 4.75
N THR A 25 10.81 7.69 4.25
CA THR A 25 11.78 8.27 3.30
C THR A 25 11.60 7.69 1.91
N CYS A 26 11.58 8.55 0.88
CA CYS A 26 11.46 8.15 -0.52
C CYS A 26 12.68 7.31 -0.96
N PRO A 27 12.49 6.06 -1.42
CA PRO A 27 13.59 5.17 -1.77
C PRO A 27 14.37 5.62 -3.02
N VAL A 28 13.76 6.48 -3.85
CA VAL A 28 14.37 6.98 -5.09
C VAL A 28 15.18 8.26 -4.86
N ALA A 29 14.68 9.17 -4.02
CA ALA A 29 15.22 10.53 -3.88
C ALA A 29 15.73 10.89 -2.48
N GLY A 30 15.52 10.03 -1.46
CA GLY A 30 15.95 10.28 -0.08
C GLY A 30 15.23 11.44 0.62
N LYS A 31 14.16 11.98 0.04
CA LYS A 31 13.32 13.03 0.63
C LYS A 31 12.15 12.44 1.42
N PRO A 32 11.51 13.20 2.32
CA PRO A 32 10.28 12.75 2.98
C PRO A 32 9.26 12.24 1.97
N ALA A 33 8.73 11.04 2.22
CA ALA A 33 7.68 10.44 1.43
C ALA A 33 6.33 11.12 1.71
N LYS A 34 5.38 10.95 0.80
CA LYS A 34 4.01 11.44 0.95
C LYS A 34 3.05 10.26 0.88
N ASP A 35 2.16 10.17 1.85
CA ASP A 35 1.16 9.10 1.93
C ASP A 35 0.19 9.08 0.74
N SER A 36 0.07 10.21 0.02
CA SER A 36 -0.73 10.33 -1.20
C SER A 36 -0.06 9.78 -2.46
N VAL A 37 1.23 9.45 -2.41
CA VAL A 37 1.98 8.93 -3.55
C VAL A 37 2.54 7.57 -3.19
N THR A 38 1.75 6.52 -3.37
CA THR A 38 2.10 5.15 -3.01
C THR A 38 1.97 4.17 -4.17
N THR A 39 2.67 3.04 -4.06
CA THR A 39 2.46 1.85 -4.89
C THR A 39 2.54 0.59 -4.04
N LYS A 40 1.88 -0.49 -4.46
CA LYS A 40 1.95 -1.77 -3.74
C LYS A 40 3.09 -2.61 -4.30
N HIS A 41 4.05 -2.96 -3.46
CA HIS A 41 5.19 -3.82 -3.79
C HIS A 41 5.31 -4.92 -2.73
N GLU A 42 5.30 -6.19 -3.15
CA GLU A 42 5.38 -7.36 -2.25
C GLU A 42 4.33 -7.33 -1.12
N GLY A 43 3.11 -6.90 -1.46
CA GLY A 43 1.99 -6.80 -0.51
C GLY A 43 2.05 -5.59 0.44
N LYS A 44 3.14 -4.82 0.41
CA LYS A 44 3.38 -3.63 1.23
C LYS A 44 3.14 -2.36 0.43
N ASP A 45 2.63 -1.32 1.06
CA ASP A 45 2.52 -0.01 0.43
C ASP A 45 3.83 0.75 0.59
N VAL A 46 4.42 1.20 -0.52
CA VAL A 46 5.66 1.98 -0.57
C VAL A 46 5.31 3.41 -0.95
N ALA A 47 5.75 4.38 -0.15
CA ALA A 47 5.49 5.80 -0.37
C ALA A 47 6.66 6.52 -1.06
N PHE A 48 6.32 7.57 -1.82
CA PHE A 48 7.27 8.37 -2.59
C PHE A 48 7.05 9.87 -2.36
N CYS A 49 8.07 10.69 -2.62
CA CYS A 49 7.94 12.14 -2.50
C CYS A 49 7.16 12.79 -3.67
N CYS A 50 7.07 12.12 -4.82
CA CYS A 50 6.38 12.58 -6.03
C CYS A 50 6.10 11.44 -7.03
N ASN A 51 5.17 11.67 -7.97
CA ASN A 51 4.80 10.69 -9.00
C ASN A 51 5.97 10.27 -9.90
N GLY A 52 6.94 11.17 -10.15
CA GLY A 52 8.14 10.81 -10.91
C GLY A 52 9.02 9.77 -10.20
N CYS A 53 9.09 9.80 -8.86
CA CYS A 53 9.79 8.77 -8.10
C CYS A 53 9.01 7.45 -8.09
N LYS A 54 7.68 7.51 -7.93
CA LYS A 54 6.81 6.34 -8.07
C LYS A 54 7.01 5.65 -9.42
N GLY A 55 6.96 6.39 -10.53
CA GLY A 55 7.14 5.82 -11.87
C GLY A 55 8.53 5.21 -12.08
N LYS A 56 9.59 5.81 -11.53
CA LYS A 56 10.94 5.21 -11.56
C LYS A 56 11.01 3.90 -10.77
N PHE A 57 10.35 3.84 -9.61
CA PHE A 57 10.27 2.63 -8.81
C PHE A 57 9.48 1.54 -9.53
N GLU A 58 8.32 1.86 -10.10
CA GLU A 58 7.49 0.89 -10.83
C GLU A 58 8.18 0.36 -12.09
N ALA A 59 9.02 1.17 -12.74
CA ALA A 59 9.79 0.76 -13.91
C ALA A 59 10.96 -0.18 -13.59
N ASP A 60 11.59 -0.03 -12.42
CA ASP A 60 12.72 -0.87 -11.98
C ASP A 60 12.72 -1.03 -10.45
N PRO A 61 11.80 -1.86 -9.89
CA PRO A 61 11.68 -1.99 -8.44
C PRO A 61 12.94 -2.57 -7.80
N ALA A 62 13.61 -3.50 -8.47
CA ALA A 62 14.81 -4.17 -7.96
C ALA A 62 15.94 -3.18 -7.65
N LYS A 63 16.05 -2.09 -8.41
CA LYS A 63 17.03 -1.03 -8.17
C LYS A 63 16.80 -0.22 -6.89
N TYR A 64 15.55 -0.15 -6.41
CA TYR A 64 15.17 0.75 -5.32
C TYR A 64 14.58 0.02 -4.10
N ALA A 65 14.18 -1.26 -4.23
CA ALA A 65 13.56 -2.05 -3.18
C ALA A 65 14.42 -2.12 -1.91
N ASP A 66 15.74 -2.24 -2.05
CA ASP A 66 16.69 -2.26 -0.91
C ASP A 66 16.69 -0.95 -0.09
N LYS A 67 16.19 0.14 -0.67
CA LYS A 67 16.06 1.45 -0.02
C LYS A 67 14.69 1.65 0.61
N VAL A 68 13.75 0.72 0.42
CA VAL A 68 12.46 0.69 1.11
C VAL A 68 12.70 0.10 2.50
N LYS A 69 13.11 0.96 3.44
CA LYS A 69 13.30 0.56 4.82
C LYS A 69 12.08 0.94 5.65
N LYS A 70 11.73 0.05 6.57
CA LYS A 70 10.85 0.37 7.69
C LYS A 70 11.69 1.18 8.67
N ASP A 71 11.47 2.50 8.66
CA ASP A 71 11.94 3.37 9.73
C ASP A 71 11.27 2.96 11.06
#